data_AF-A0AAW2ZQ62-F1
#
_entry.id   AF-A0AAW2ZQ62-F1
#
_cell.length_a   1.000
_cell.length_b   1.000
_cell.length_c   1.000
_cell.angle_alpha   90.00
_cell.angle_beta   90.00
_cell.angle_gamma   90.00
#
_symmetry.space_group_name_H-M   'P 1'
#
loop_
_entity.id
_entity.type
_entity.pdbx_description
1 polymer ?
#
loop_
_entity_poly.entity_id
_entity_poly.type
_entity_poly.pdbx_seq_one_letter_code
_entity_poly.pdbx_strand_id
1 'polypeptide(L)'
;MLSSVQSASSTDFVSKYEFNSDIDQQLIIKISLKQPLQLCSLLLRTSDLKKGPKIVRIYVNNRNLDFTNVDEAVCAQEVDFNEVCGEYNQSEIPLRLSKFNNVYHVCIYVVNNNSTPDSKTVLTACALFGVPSTTAYNAAPKKVNNKKGWNEHYRRHHQVQSRGRGGYENRPKPNPEQLRAVQRAMTQQEASTSSSDYSSRYNVLPHSLIVNENGLNRVDVAKYKQEYYKIKMGIESKQQVDQLVDQFMKGIEWVMLYYYRGVPSWEWFYPYHYSPFASDIINYARKKIDFRIGQPLSPIEQLIAVLPPHFKPTKSILPKSTIGIVNKILNQQTPLSLFYPHPNVVEIDPGDEGLRKTKRDSHHRSKMHYHYARMVMLLPFVDVQQIKDEMKNVVLSEDEKKRDVVDTVKYYRYNKDLDQGTYRSTVSVLPDVENCHTELYFQ
;
A
#
# COMPACT_ATOMS: atom_id res chain seq x y z
N MET A 1 17.21 22.70 20.50
CA MET A 1 16.37 21.63 21.07
C MET A 1 15.37 21.24 20.00
N LEU A 2 15.51 20.05 19.40
CA LEU A 2 14.65 19.59 18.29
C LEU A 2 13.43 18.86 18.85
N SER A 3 12.25 19.43 18.61
CA SER A 3 10.95 18.80 18.86
C SER A 3 10.65 17.71 17.82
N SER A 4 9.83 16.76 18.23
CA SER A 4 9.42 15.51 17.58
C SER A 4 9.07 15.60 16.08
N VAL A 5 9.47 14.56 15.36
CA VAL A 5 9.00 14.19 14.01
C VAL A 5 7.48 13.95 14.06
N GLN A 6 6.72 14.78 13.35
CA GLN A 6 5.28 14.58 13.11
C GLN A 6 5.07 14.10 11.67
N SER A 7 4.16 13.14 11.49
CA SER A 7 3.61 12.77 10.19
C SER A 7 2.61 13.84 9.74
N ALA A 8 2.85 14.51 8.62
CA ALA A 8 1.93 15.47 8.03
C ALA A 8 1.87 15.30 6.50
N SER A 9 0.69 15.52 5.91
CA SER A 9 0.44 15.51 4.47
C SER A 9 1.19 16.63 3.75
N SER A 10 1.50 16.40 2.48
CA SER A 10 2.50 17.13 1.68
C SER A 10 2.20 18.60 1.36
N THR A 11 1.03 19.14 1.69
CA THR A 11 0.62 20.49 1.25
C THR A 11 0.80 21.62 2.26
N ASP A 12 0.92 21.38 3.57
CA ASP A 12 0.94 22.46 4.58
C ASP A 12 2.19 22.46 5.48
N PHE A 13 3.37 22.54 4.86
CA PHE A 13 4.62 22.82 5.59
C PHE A 13 5.19 24.17 5.14
N VAL A 14 4.68 25.25 5.73
CA VAL A 14 5.51 26.44 5.97
C VAL A 14 5.91 26.34 7.43
N SER A 15 7.13 25.84 7.71
CA SER A 15 7.65 25.96 9.07
C SER A 15 7.72 27.46 9.41
N LYS A 16 7.40 27.82 10.65
CA LYS A 16 7.63 29.19 11.16
C LYS A 16 9.14 29.49 11.35
N TYR A 17 10.02 28.63 10.85
CA TYR A 17 11.47 28.60 11.09
C TYR A 17 12.21 28.33 9.78
N GLU A 18 12.90 29.35 9.27
CA GLU A 18 13.77 29.23 8.11
C GLU A 18 15.15 28.70 8.52
N PHE A 19 15.70 27.75 7.74
CA PHE A 19 17.10 27.37 7.83
C PHE A 19 17.89 28.26 6.88
N ASN A 20 18.74 29.11 7.45
CA ASN A 20 19.53 30.07 6.70
C ASN A 20 21.01 29.72 6.85
N SER A 21 21.77 29.83 5.76
CA SER A 21 23.23 29.89 5.88
C SER A 21 23.67 31.23 6.47
N ASP A 22 24.80 31.24 7.16
CA ASP A 22 25.23 32.41 7.94
C ASP A 22 25.86 33.50 7.07
N ILE A 23 26.72 33.14 6.11
CA ILE A 23 27.55 34.08 5.36
C ILE A 23 27.44 33.87 3.86
N ASP A 24 27.58 32.64 3.38
CA ASP A 24 27.67 32.28 1.97
C ASP A 24 26.57 31.29 1.55
N GLN A 25 26.70 30.67 0.38
CA GLN A 25 25.70 29.72 -0.13
C GLN A 25 25.72 28.37 0.61
N GLN A 26 26.74 28.08 1.43
CA GLN A 26 26.95 26.75 1.96
C GLN A 26 26.11 26.53 3.23
N LEU A 27 25.48 25.36 3.31
CA LEU A 27 24.65 24.99 4.47
C LEU A 27 24.81 23.51 4.78
N ILE A 28 25.11 23.18 6.04
CA ILE A 28 25.15 21.80 6.53
C ILE A 28 24.01 21.55 7.51
N ILE A 29 23.19 20.55 7.24
CA ILE A 29 22.10 20.09 8.10
C ILE A 29 22.40 18.67 8.56
N LYS A 30 22.46 18.47 9.88
CA LYS A 30 22.73 17.15 10.49
C LYS A 30 21.49 16.63 11.19
N ILE A 31 21.04 15.44 10.79
CA ILE A 31 19.87 14.76 11.34
C ILE A 31 20.30 13.43 11.93
N SER A 32 19.97 13.20 13.20
CA SER A 32 20.20 11.92 13.89
C SER A 32 18.88 11.23 14.17
N LEU A 33 18.77 9.97 13.76
CA LEU A 33 17.57 9.15 13.84
C LEU A 33 17.63 8.26 15.09
N LYS A 34 16.50 8.09 15.79
CA LYS A 34 16.42 7.25 17.00
C LYS A 34 16.55 5.75 16.71
N GLN A 35 16.21 5.35 15.49
CA GLN A 35 16.28 3.97 15.00
C GLN A 35 16.74 4.01 13.53
N PRO A 36 17.36 2.94 13.01
CA PRO A 36 17.79 2.92 11.63
C PRO A 36 16.58 2.96 10.70
N LEU A 37 16.64 3.80 9.68
CA LEU A 37 15.64 3.87 8.62
C LEU A 37 16.25 3.50 7.26
N GLN A 38 15.44 2.83 6.44
CA GLN A 38 15.60 2.78 5.00
C GLN A 38 14.94 4.02 4.42
N LEU A 39 15.75 4.99 3.98
CA LEU A 39 15.26 6.27 3.45
C LEU A 39 14.95 6.13 1.96
N CYS A 40 13.79 6.66 1.57
CA CYS A 40 13.22 6.59 0.23
C CYS A 40 13.29 7.93 -0.50
N SER A 41 13.02 9.05 0.18
CA SER A 41 13.09 10.39 -0.41
C SER A 41 13.51 11.48 0.58
N LEU A 42 14.00 12.59 0.04
CA LEU A 42 14.36 13.83 0.73
C LEU A 42 13.56 14.99 0.13
N LEU A 43 13.01 15.86 0.97
CA LEU A 43 12.38 17.11 0.56
C LEU A 43 13.14 18.29 1.16
N LEU A 44 13.58 19.21 0.32
CA LEU A 44 14.00 20.56 0.73
C LEU A 44 13.08 21.56 0.04
N ARG A 45 12.56 22.55 0.78
CA ARG A 45 11.75 23.65 0.22
C ARG A 45 12.42 24.98 0.51
N THR A 46 12.20 25.95 -0.37
CA THR A 46 12.60 27.34 -0.19
C THR A 46 11.43 28.27 -0.54
N SER A 47 11.39 29.46 0.06
CA SER A 47 10.49 30.55 -0.30
C SER A 47 10.99 31.37 -1.49
N ASP A 48 12.30 31.36 -1.76
CA ASP A 48 12.95 32.12 -2.83
C ASP A 48 13.83 31.19 -3.68
N LEU A 49 13.40 30.92 -4.91
CA LEU A 49 14.09 30.01 -5.84
C LEU A 49 15.55 30.40 -6.11
N LYS A 50 15.89 31.70 -6.03
CA LYS A 50 17.28 32.18 -6.22
C LYS A 50 18.16 31.79 -5.03
N LYS A 51 17.60 31.81 -3.82
CA LYS A 51 18.28 31.41 -2.57
C LYS A 51 18.09 29.94 -2.23
N GLY A 52 17.38 29.19 -3.08
CA GLY A 52 17.18 27.75 -2.94
C GLY A 52 18.44 26.94 -3.28
N PRO A 53 18.52 25.70 -2.80
CA PRO A 53 19.66 24.83 -3.06
C PRO A 53 19.73 24.52 -4.56
N LYS A 54 20.96 24.45 -5.09
CA LYS A 54 21.24 24.02 -6.46
C LYS A 54 21.92 22.66 -6.45
N ILE A 55 23.13 22.56 -5.92
CA ILE A 55 23.82 21.27 -5.75
C ILE A 55 23.78 20.86 -4.28
N VAL A 56 23.31 19.64 -4.01
CA VAL A 56 23.26 19.08 -2.66
C VAL A 56 23.91 17.71 -2.62
N ARG A 57 24.77 17.52 -1.62
CA ARG A 57 25.40 16.25 -1.28
C ARG A 57 24.80 15.68 -0.02
N ILE A 58 24.48 14.39 -0.07
CA ILE A 58 23.87 13.66 1.04
C ILE A 58 24.85 12.58 1.49
N TYR A 59 25.15 12.58 2.78
CA TYR A 59 26.02 11.62 3.43
C TYR A 59 25.24 10.87 4.49
N VAL A 60 25.55 9.59 4.66
CA VAL A 60 24.90 8.73 5.65
C VAL A 60 25.90 8.11 6.61
N ASN A 61 25.51 7.98 7.87
CA ASN A 61 26.27 7.32 8.93
C ASN A 61 27.68 7.89 9.18
N ASN A 62 27.94 9.13 8.77
CA ASN A 62 29.12 9.89 9.13
C ASN A 62 28.72 11.09 10.01
N ARG A 63 29.11 11.07 11.29
CA ARG A 63 28.72 12.09 12.28
C ARG A 63 29.62 13.32 12.28
N ASN A 64 30.86 13.17 11.80
CA ASN A 64 31.93 14.15 12.01
C ASN A 64 32.19 15.01 10.77
N LEU A 65 31.15 15.24 9.96
CA LEU A 65 31.25 16.07 8.76
C LEU A 65 31.09 17.55 9.09
N ASP A 66 31.96 18.39 8.58
CA ASP A 66 31.87 19.86 8.64
C ASP A 66 32.39 20.46 7.33
N PHE A 67 32.37 21.79 7.21
CA PHE A 67 32.79 22.47 5.99
C PHE A 67 34.26 22.24 5.62
N THR A 68 35.10 21.76 6.54
CA THR A 68 36.53 21.51 6.26
C THR A 68 36.79 20.15 5.64
N ASN A 69 35.93 19.16 5.91
CA ASN A 69 36.17 17.77 5.53
C ASN A 69 35.04 17.16 4.67
N VAL A 70 33.96 17.91 4.41
CA VAL A 70 32.80 17.42 3.66
C VAL A 70 33.12 17.04 2.22
N ASP A 71 34.08 17.73 1.59
CA ASP A 71 34.48 17.46 0.21
C ASP A 71 35.35 16.21 0.05
N GLU A 72 36.02 15.77 1.11
CA GLU A 72 36.84 14.55 1.12
C GLU A 72 36.02 13.30 1.44
N ALA A 73 34.84 13.47 2.04
CA ALA A 73 34.01 12.37 2.48
C ALA A 73 33.31 11.65 1.31
N VAL A 74 33.08 10.35 1.47
CA VAL A 74 32.34 9.56 0.48
C VAL A 74 30.86 9.98 0.46
N CYS A 75 30.50 10.73 -0.58
CA CYS A 75 29.13 11.14 -0.84
C CYS A 75 28.24 9.92 -1.16
N ALA A 76 27.12 9.77 -0.44
CA ALA A 76 26.16 8.72 -0.74
C ALA A 76 25.39 9.07 -2.02
N GLN A 77 24.92 10.31 -2.12
CA GLN A 77 24.22 10.80 -3.31
C GLN A 77 24.39 12.31 -3.47
N GLU A 78 24.81 12.72 -4.66
CA GLU A 78 24.83 14.12 -5.09
C GLU A 78 23.63 14.36 -6.02
N VAL A 79 23.01 15.52 -5.89
CA VAL A 79 21.79 15.89 -6.61
C VAL A 79 21.90 17.32 -7.09
N ASP A 80 21.64 17.53 -8.40
CA ASP A 80 21.30 18.85 -8.93
C ASP A 80 19.78 19.05 -8.81
N PHE A 81 19.38 20.00 -7.98
CA PHE A 81 17.99 20.31 -7.70
C PHE A 81 17.26 20.89 -8.91
N ASN A 82 17.94 21.58 -9.82
CA ASN A 82 17.29 22.11 -11.01
C ASN A 82 16.95 20.98 -12.00
N GLU A 83 17.79 19.94 -12.07
CA GLU A 83 17.53 18.76 -12.90
C GLU A 83 16.39 17.90 -12.34
N VAL A 84 16.30 17.78 -11.02
CA VAL A 84 15.34 16.87 -10.35
C VAL A 84 14.00 17.54 -10.04
N CYS A 85 13.99 18.82 -9.65
CA CYS A 85 12.80 19.53 -9.20
C CYS A 85 12.24 20.53 -10.22
N GLY A 86 12.93 20.77 -11.34
CA GLY A 86 12.54 21.75 -12.37
C GLY A 86 12.43 23.18 -11.83
N GLU A 87 11.62 24.02 -12.49
CA GLU A 87 11.43 25.44 -12.11
C GLU A 87 10.78 25.65 -10.72
N TYR A 88 10.26 24.60 -10.10
CA TYR A 88 9.42 24.73 -8.90
C TYR A 88 10.15 24.45 -7.58
N ASN A 89 11.38 23.89 -7.59
CA ASN A 89 12.26 23.63 -6.42
C ASN A 89 11.54 23.17 -5.12
N GLN A 90 10.45 22.41 -5.27
CA GLN A 90 9.53 21.99 -4.20
C GLN A 90 9.23 20.48 -4.21
N SER A 91 9.86 19.73 -5.11
CA SER A 91 9.59 18.30 -5.31
C SER A 91 10.45 17.42 -4.42
N GLU A 92 9.92 16.25 -4.05
CA GLU A 92 10.66 15.22 -3.33
C GLU A 92 11.73 14.57 -4.21
N ILE A 93 12.93 14.40 -3.67
CA ILE A 93 14.07 13.79 -4.35
C ILE A 93 14.15 12.31 -3.98
N PRO A 94 14.10 11.39 -4.96
CA PRO A 94 14.26 9.97 -4.70
C PRO A 94 15.69 9.64 -4.27
N LEU A 95 15.82 8.87 -3.19
CA LEU A 95 17.09 8.37 -2.67
C LEU A 95 17.35 6.94 -3.17
N ARG A 96 18.61 6.62 -3.47
CA ARG A 96 18.99 5.28 -3.91
C ARG A 96 18.91 4.28 -2.76
N LEU A 97 17.83 3.50 -2.68
CA LEU A 97 17.57 2.55 -1.58
C LEU A 97 18.78 1.67 -1.19
N SER A 98 19.62 1.26 -2.15
CA SER A 98 20.84 0.47 -1.88
C SER A 98 21.88 1.19 -1.02
N LYS A 99 21.95 2.53 -1.08
CA LYS A 99 22.86 3.37 -0.28
C LYS A 99 22.23 3.87 1.01
N PHE A 100 20.90 3.89 1.09
CA PHE A 100 20.14 4.50 2.17
C PHE A 100 19.34 3.47 3.01
N ASN A 101 19.78 2.22 3.12
CA ASN A 101 19.00 1.14 3.75
C ASN A 101 19.05 1.10 5.30
N ASN A 102 20.18 1.44 5.92
CA ASN A 102 20.39 1.31 7.37
C ASN A 102 20.98 2.61 7.93
N VAL A 103 20.19 3.67 7.90
CA VAL A 103 20.64 5.04 8.15
C VAL A 103 20.29 5.47 9.57
N TYR A 104 21.29 5.83 10.36
CA TYR A 104 21.16 6.43 11.70
C TYR A 104 21.45 7.92 11.69
N HIS A 105 22.31 8.39 10.77
CA HIS A 105 22.69 9.80 10.64
C HIS A 105 22.63 10.21 9.19
N VAL A 106 22.05 11.36 8.93
CA VAL A 106 22.04 12.00 7.62
C VAL A 106 22.71 13.36 7.76
N CYS A 107 23.68 13.64 6.89
CA CYS A 107 24.24 14.97 6.70
C CYS A 107 23.84 15.44 5.30
N ILE A 108 23.13 16.56 5.23
CA ILE A 108 22.72 17.22 3.98
C ILE A 108 23.59 18.46 3.86
N TYR A 109 24.41 18.50 2.81
CA TYR A 109 25.29 19.62 2.51
C TYR A 109 24.83 20.30 1.23
N VAL A 110 24.38 21.54 1.34
CA VAL A 110 24.13 22.43 0.21
C VAL A 110 25.47 23.03 -0.19
N VAL A 111 25.94 22.68 -1.39
CA VAL A 111 27.23 23.12 -1.94
C VAL A 111 27.10 24.55 -2.48
N ASN A 112 25.99 24.84 -3.16
CA ASN A 112 25.71 26.16 -3.75
C ASN A 112 24.19 26.37 -3.94
N ASN A 113 23.81 27.61 -4.24
CA ASN A 113 22.44 28.02 -4.55
C ASN A 113 22.32 28.60 -5.97
N ASN A 114 21.14 29.06 -6.33
CA ASN A 114 20.82 29.62 -7.66
C ASN A 114 21.15 31.12 -7.80
N SER A 115 21.98 31.69 -6.92
CA SER A 115 22.34 33.11 -6.88
C SER A 115 23.87 33.29 -6.84
N THR A 116 24.37 34.42 -6.34
CA THR A 116 25.79 34.77 -6.29
C THR A 116 26.52 34.09 -5.13
N PRO A 117 27.83 33.82 -5.21
CA PRO A 117 28.59 33.11 -4.16
C PRO A 117 28.48 33.71 -2.74
N ASP A 118 28.25 35.03 -2.64
CA ASP A 118 28.07 35.72 -1.35
C ASP A 118 26.62 35.72 -0.84
N SER A 119 25.70 35.07 -1.57
CA SER A 119 24.29 35.01 -1.20
C SER A 119 24.00 33.86 -0.24
N LYS A 120 23.06 34.10 0.69
CA LYS A 120 22.65 33.07 1.65
C LYS A 120 21.66 32.09 1.05
N THR A 121 21.82 30.83 1.39
CA THR A 121 20.84 29.77 1.15
C THR A 121 19.74 29.84 2.20
N VAL A 122 18.49 29.78 1.75
CA VAL A 122 17.29 29.86 2.60
C VAL A 122 16.43 28.63 2.34
N LEU A 123 16.09 27.88 3.38
CA LEU A 123 15.15 26.76 3.31
C LEU A 123 13.98 26.96 4.27
N THR A 124 12.78 26.71 3.79
CA THR A 124 11.52 26.75 4.56
C THR A 124 11.05 25.37 5.01
N ALA A 125 11.63 24.28 4.48
CA ALA A 125 11.37 22.94 5.00
C ALA A 125 12.50 21.97 4.66
N CYS A 126 12.69 20.98 5.52
CA CYS A 126 13.53 19.81 5.29
C CYS A 126 12.83 18.58 5.86
N ALA A 127 12.52 17.58 5.03
CA ALA A 127 11.87 16.33 5.46
C ALA A 127 12.54 15.10 4.86
N LEU A 128 12.62 14.03 5.66
CA LEU A 128 13.13 12.73 5.24
C LEU A 128 11.99 11.72 5.29
N PHE A 129 11.83 10.94 4.23
CA PHE A 129 10.83 9.88 4.14
C PHE A 129 11.51 8.52 4.10
N GLY A 130 11.01 7.57 4.88
CA GLY A 130 11.59 6.23 4.96
C GLY A 130 10.81 5.30 5.88
N VAL A 131 11.21 4.03 5.88
CA VAL A 131 10.63 2.98 6.72
C VAL A 131 11.70 2.44 7.69
N PRO A 132 11.34 1.93 8.88
CA PRO A 132 12.32 1.33 9.79
C PRO A 132 13.10 0.20 9.14
N SER A 133 14.44 0.26 9.20
CA SER A 133 15.32 -0.80 8.73
C SER A 133 15.09 -2.03 9.59
N THR A 134 14.49 -3.07 9.03
CA THR A 134 14.25 -4.34 9.71
C THR A 134 15.53 -5.16 9.82
N THR A 135 16.52 -4.65 10.55
CA THR A 135 17.72 -5.43 10.94
C THR A 135 17.43 -6.37 12.13
N ALA A 136 16.16 -6.53 12.51
CA ALA A 136 15.69 -7.46 13.55
C ALA A 136 14.72 -8.55 13.04
N TYR A 137 14.73 -8.87 11.74
CA TYR A 137 14.07 -10.07 11.21
C TYR A 137 14.97 -10.99 10.36
N ASN A 138 16.28 -10.71 10.32
CA ASN A 138 17.28 -11.57 9.66
C ASN A 138 18.30 -12.21 10.63
N ALA A 139 18.12 -12.05 11.95
CA ALA A 139 18.74 -12.99 12.88
C ALA A 139 17.93 -14.29 12.81
N ALA A 140 18.50 -15.33 12.20
CA ALA A 140 18.07 -16.69 12.49
C ALA A 140 17.91 -16.80 14.01
N PRO A 141 16.78 -17.30 14.55
CA PRO A 141 16.66 -17.49 15.97
C PRO A 141 17.86 -18.31 16.42
N LYS A 142 18.68 -17.76 17.34
CA LYS A 142 19.68 -18.57 18.05
C LYS A 142 18.92 -19.80 18.53
N LYS A 143 19.37 -20.99 18.12
CA LYS A 143 18.82 -22.26 18.57
C LYS A 143 18.89 -22.29 20.09
N VAL A 144 17.85 -21.80 20.74
CA VAL A 144 17.51 -22.24 22.08
C VAL A 144 16.96 -23.64 21.86
N ASN A 145 17.78 -24.63 22.20
CA ASN A 145 17.38 -26.01 22.27
C ASN A 145 16.27 -26.13 23.32
N ASN A 146 15.03 -25.90 22.91
CA ASN A 146 13.85 -26.37 23.63
C ASN A 146 12.81 -26.83 22.62
N LYS A 147 13.07 -28.02 22.06
CA LYS A 147 12.19 -28.80 21.18
C LYS A 147 10.87 -29.27 21.84
N LYS A 148 10.33 -28.57 22.84
CA LYS A 148 9.12 -29.00 23.58
C LYS A 148 7.93 -28.04 23.57
N GLY A 149 8.02 -26.82 23.05
CA GLY A 149 6.90 -25.86 23.13
C GLY A 149 5.91 -25.82 21.96
N TRP A 150 6.39 -25.95 20.73
CA TRP A 150 5.58 -25.61 19.54
C TRP A 150 4.68 -26.75 19.02
N ASN A 151 5.01 -28.01 19.32
CA ASN A 151 4.17 -29.14 18.94
C ASN A 151 2.96 -29.34 19.88
N GLU A 152 2.92 -28.70 21.05
CA GLU A 152 1.87 -28.90 22.04
C GLU A 152 0.67 -27.96 21.83
N HIS A 153 0.88 -26.74 21.32
CA HIS A 153 -0.22 -25.81 21.00
C HIS A 153 -1.05 -26.30 19.79
N TYR A 154 -0.37 -26.82 18.76
CA TYR A 154 -1.05 -27.41 17.59
C TYR A 154 -1.74 -28.75 17.92
N ARG A 155 -1.19 -29.56 18.84
CA ARG A 155 -1.86 -30.78 19.34
C ARG A 155 -3.05 -30.47 20.24
N ARG A 156 -2.98 -29.47 21.14
CA ARG A 156 -4.13 -29.14 22.02
C ARG A 156 -5.33 -28.63 21.24
N HIS A 157 -5.15 -27.87 20.16
CA HIS A 157 -6.28 -27.45 19.32
C HIS A 157 -6.94 -28.60 18.53
N HIS A 158 -6.21 -29.71 18.28
CA HIS A 158 -6.76 -30.90 17.62
C HIS A 158 -7.13 -32.06 18.58
N GLN A 159 -6.82 -31.97 19.88
CA GLN A 159 -7.19 -32.98 20.88
C GLN A 159 -8.30 -32.52 21.85
N VAL A 160 -8.75 -31.27 21.77
CA VAL A 160 -9.84 -30.74 22.62
C VAL A 160 -11.24 -30.92 21.99
N GLN A 161 -11.36 -31.46 20.77
CA GLN A 161 -12.64 -31.90 20.19
C GLN A 161 -13.01 -33.36 20.49
N SER A 162 -12.54 -33.93 21.60
CA SER A 162 -12.96 -35.28 22.01
C SER A 162 -13.04 -35.47 23.54
N ARG A 163 -13.62 -34.51 24.28
CA ARG A 163 -14.22 -34.73 25.62
C ARG A 163 -15.01 -33.49 26.05
N GLY A 164 -16.33 -33.58 25.86
CA GLY A 164 -17.29 -32.52 26.14
C GLY A 164 -18.52 -32.69 25.24
N ARG A 165 -19.23 -33.82 25.38
CA ARG A 165 -20.55 -34.03 24.77
C ARG A 165 -21.53 -33.05 25.41
N GLY A 166 -22.30 -32.35 24.58
CA GLY A 166 -23.45 -31.57 25.01
C GLY A 166 -23.90 -30.56 23.96
N GLY A 167 -24.52 -31.02 22.87
CA GLY A 167 -25.50 -30.21 22.14
C GLY A 167 -25.08 -29.53 20.83
N TYR A 168 -24.49 -30.24 19.86
CA TYR A 168 -24.56 -29.87 18.43
C TYR A 168 -24.44 -31.12 17.54
N GLU A 169 -25.37 -32.07 17.70
CA GLU A 169 -25.64 -33.10 16.70
C GLU A 169 -26.94 -32.70 15.99
N ASN A 170 -26.82 -32.14 14.77
CA ASN A 170 -27.80 -32.26 13.68
C ASN A 170 -27.42 -31.31 12.51
N ARG A 171 -26.27 -31.58 11.88
CA ARG A 171 -26.11 -31.27 10.44
C ARG A 171 -25.63 -32.54 9.75
N PRO A 172 -26.22 -32.93 8.60
CA PRO A 172 -25.74 -34.07 7.84
C PRO A 172 -24.29 -33.78 7.40
N LYS A 173 -23.34 -34.62 7.83
CA LYS A 173 -22.01 -34.62 7.22
C LYS A 173 -22.15 -35.15 5.79
N PRO A 174 -21.47 -34.56 4.79
CA PRO A 174 -21.52 -35.07 3.42
C PRO A 174 -21.14 -36.56 3.40
N ASN A 175 -21.91 -37.37 2.67
CA ASN A 175 -21.67 -38.80 2.56
C ASN A 175 -20.20 -39.01 2.07
N PRO A 176 -19.42 -39.93 2.66
CA PRO A 176 -18.09 -40.29 2.15
C PRO A 176 -18.04 -40.60 0.65
N GLU A 177 -19.16 -41.05 0.06
CA GLU A 177 -19.28 -41.20 -1.40
C GLU A 177 -19.36 -39.87 -2.15
N GLN A 178 -19.97 -38.82 -1.58
CA GLN A 178 -19.99 -37.48 -2.18
C GLN A 178 -18.61 -36.83 -2.13
N LEU A 179 -17.85 -37.00 -1.03
CA LEU A 179 -16.46 -36.55 -0.94
C LEU A 179 -15.57 -37.30 -1.93
N ARG A 180 -15.76 -38.61 -2.09
CA ARG A 180 -15.07 -39.40 -3.11
C ARG A 180 -15.52 -39.04 -4.53
N ALA A 181 -16.78 -38.64 -4.73
CA ALA A 181 -17.28 -38.15 -6.02
C ALA A 181 -16.68 -36.79 -6.38
N VAL A 182 -16.52 -35.88 -5.42
CA VAL A 182 -15.80 -34.60 -5.60
C VAL A 182 -14.32 -34.86 -5.87
N GLN A 183 -13.68 -35.78 -5.14
CA GLN A 183 -12.30 -36.16 -5.40
C GLN A 183 -12.14 -36.78 -6.80
N ARG A 184 -13.04 -37.69 -7.20
CA ARG A 184 -13.06 -38.30 -8.54
C ARG A 184 -13.39 -37.28 -9.62
N ALA A 185 -14.26 -36.30 -9.37
CA ALA A 185 -14.57 -35.22 -10.30
C ALA A 185 -13.36 -34.29 -10.49
N MET A 186 -12.62 -34.00 -9.41
CA MET A 186 -11.34 -33.27 -9.48
C MET A 186 -10.27 -34.09 -10.22
N THR A 187 -10.18 -35.40 -9.98
CA THR A 187 -9.19 -36.27 -10.68
C THR A 187 -9.57 -36.53 -12.15
N GLN A 188 -10.87 -36.58 -12.46
CA GLN A 188 -11.38 -36.69 -13.84
C GLN A 188 -11.29 -35.35 -14.57
N GLN A 189 -11.43 -34.20 -13.88
CA GLN A 189 -11.09 -32.89 -14.44
C GLN A 189 -9.59 -32.78 -14.73
N GLU A 190 -8.71 -33.23 -13.84
CA GLU A 190 -7.26 -33.31 -14.05
C GLU A 190 -6.86 -34.27 -15.18
N ALA A 191 -7.63 -35.34 -15.42
CA ALA A 191 -7.40 -36.27 -16.53
C ALA A 191 -8.00 -35.81 -17.88
N SER A 192 -8.99 -34.90 -17.86
CA SER A 192 -9.63 -34.33 -19.05
C SER A 192 -9.06 -32.98 -19.47
N THR A 193 -8.35 -32.28 -18.58
CA THR A 193 -7.51 -31.14 -18.97
C THR A 193 -6.16 -31.66 -19.45
N SER A 194 -5.98 -31.68 -20.77
CA SER A 194 -4.68 -31.99 -21.38
C SER A 194 -3.58 -31.08 -20.81
N SER A 195 -2.33 -31.55 -20.79
CA SER A 195 -1.18 -30.74 -20.32
C SER A 195 -1.02 -29.39 -21.04
N SER A 196 -1.70 -29.16 -22.17
CA SER A 196 -1.74 -27.85 -22.83
C SER A 196 -2.51 -26.79 -22.04
N ASP A 197 -3.52 -27.18 -21.24
CA ASP A 197 -4.42 -26.25 -20.55
C ASP A 197 -3.85 -25.73 -19.21
N TYR A 198 -2.87 -26.44 -18.66
CA TYR A 198 -2.10 -25.98 -17.50
C TYR A 198 -1.04 -24.95 -17.89
N SER A 199 -0.43 -25.10 -19.09
CA SER A 199 0.53 -24.13 -19.65
C SER A 199 -0.13 -22.86 -20.16
N SER A 200 -1.42 -22.88 -20.51
CA SER A 200 -2.16 -21.69 -20.99
C SER A 200 -2.54 -20.75 -19.84
N ARG A 201 -2.88 -21.30 -18.67
CA ARG A 201 -3.33 -20.51 -17.50
C ARG A 201 -2.20 -19.86 -16.70
N TYR A 202 -1.04 -20.51 -16.64
CA TYR A 202 0.14 -20.01 -15.95
C TYR A 202 1.21 -19.69 -16.98
N ASN A 203 1.70 -18.44 -17.00
CA ASN A 203 2.56 -17.79 -18.01
C ASN A 203 3.88 -18.51 -18.37
N VAL A 204 3.80 -19.76 -18.80
CA VAL A 204 4.82 -20.44 -19.60
C VAL A 204 4.42 -20.16 -21.03
N LEU A 205 5.22 -19.37 -21.77
CA LEU A 205 5.00 -19.11 -23.19
C LEU A 205 4.67 -20.43 -23.90
N PRO A 206 3.41 -20.64 -24.31
CA PRO A 206 3.02 -21.88 -24.95
C PRO A 206 3.90 -22.11 -26.18
N HIS A 207 4.30 -23.36 -26.45
CA HIS A 207 5.06 -23.67 -27.68
C HIS A 207 4.27 -23.27 -28.94
N SER A 208 2.94 -23.16 -28.85
CA SER A 208 2.04 -22.65 -29.89
C SER A 208 2.23 -21.17 -30.24
N LEU A 209 3.00 -20.41 -29.46
CA LEU A 209 3.41 -19.04 -29.76
C LEU A 209 4.77 -18.98 -30.45
N ILE A 210 5.52 -20.09 -30.52
CA ILE A 210 6.81 -20.12 -31.22
C ILE A 210 6.56 -20.42 -32.69
N VAL A 211 6.85 -19.45 -33.54
CA VAL A 211 6.80 -19.55 -35.00
C VAL A 211 8.22 -19.70 -35.53
N ASN A 212 8.42 -20.60 -36.49
CA ASN A 212 9.69 -20.72 -37.19
C ASN A 212 9.64 -19.86 -38.44
N GLU A 213 10.35 -18.73 -38.41
CA GLU A 213 10.51 -17.84 -39.56
C GLU A 213 11.98 -17.87 -40.00
N ASN A 214 12.24 -18.39 -41.20
CA ASN A 214 13.58 -18.48 -41.79
C ASN A 214 14.61 -19.23 -40.92
N GLY A 215 14.18 -20.27 -40.20
CA GLY A 215 15.06 -21.06 -39.33
C GLY A 215 15.30 -20.45 -37.95
N LEU A 216 14.70 -19.29 -37.66
CA LEU A 216 14.70 -18.66 -36.33
C LEU A 216 13.35 -18.85 -35.65
N ASN A 217 13.39 -19.35 -34.42
CA ASN A 217 12.22 -19.38 -33.54
C ASN A 217 11.91 -17.97 -33.03
N ARG A 218 10.75 -17.43 -33.41
CA ARG A 218 10.22 -16.13 -32.94
C ARG A 218 8.94 -16.36 -32.14
N VAL A 219 8.62 -15.40 -31.27
CA VAL A 219 7.34 -15.39 -30.55
C VAL A 219 6.32 -14.62 -31.38
N ASP A 220 5.15 -15.21 -31.64
CA ASP A 220 3.99 -14.53 -32.18
C ASP A 220 3.40 -13.60 -31.11
N VAL A 221 3.88 -12.34 -31.11
CA VAL A 221 3.47 -11.32 -30.16
C VAL A 221 1.99 -10.96 -30.32
N ALA A 222 1.46 -11.00 -31.55
CA ALA A 222 0.06 -10.66 -31.80
C ALA A 222 -0.87 -11.70 -31.16
N LYS A 223 -0.56 -12.99 -31.37
CA LYS A 223 -1.29 -14.09 -30.75
C LYS A 223 -1.13 -14.11 -29.23
N TYR A 224 0.08 -13.85 -28.70
CA TYR A 224 0.30 -13.74 -27.26
C TYR A 224 -0.59 -12.65 -26.63
N LYS A 225 -0.67 -11.48 -27.27
CA LYS A 225 -1.54 -10.39 -26.80
C LYS A 225 -3.01 -10.79 -26.77
N GLN A 226 -3.49 -11.45 -27.82
CA GLN A 226 -4.88 -11.94 -27.90
C GLN A 226 -5.18 -12.96 -26.79
N GLU A 227 -4.28 -13.94 -26.60
CA GLU A 227 -4.42 -14.95 -25.54
C GLU A 227 -4.37 -14.31 -24.14
N TYR A 228 -3.49 -13.35 -23.91
CA TYR A 228 -3.42 -12.60 -22.64
C TYR A 228 -4.74 -11.90 -22.32
N TYR A 229 -5.27 -11.11 -23.26
CA TYR A 229 -6.52 -10.37 -23.05
C TYR A 229 -7.70 -11.32 -22.81
N LYS A 230 -7.77 -12.41 -23.57
CA LYS A 230 -8.83 -13.42 -23.42
C LYS A 230 -8.75 -14.14 -22.09
N ILE A 231 -7.57 -14.64 -21.70
CA ILE A 231 -7.40 -15.46 -20.51
C ILE A 231 -7.48 -14.63 -19.23
N LYS A 232 -6.80 -13.47 -19.19
CA LYS A 232 -6.69 -12.66 -17.96
C LYS A 232 -7.89 -11.76 -17.73
N MET A 233 -8.57 -11.33 -18.81
CA MET A 233 -9.60 -10.29 -18.73
C MET A 233 -10.89 -10.64 -19.49
N GLY A 234 -10.97 -11.79 -20.18
CA GLY A 234 -12.15 -12.14 -20.99
C GLY A 234 -12.38 -11.22 -22.19
N ILE A 235 -11.35 -10.49 -22.63
CA ILE A 235 -11.45 -9.52 -23.73
C ILE A 235 -11.10 -10.20 -25.06
N GLU A 236 -12.00 -10.10 -26.03
CA GLU A 236 -11.82 -10.77 -27.34
C GLU A 236 -11.84 -9.79 -28.52
N SER A 237 -12.26 -8.54 -28.32
CA SER A 237 -12.40 -7.54 -29.39
C SER A 237 -11.46 -6.34 -29.21
N LYS A 238 -11.08 -5.72 -30.33
CA LYS A 238 -10.27 -4.49 -30.33
C LYS A 238 -10.97 -3.34 -29.61
N GLN A 239 -12.29 -3.22 -29.75
CA GLN A 239 -13.09 -2.19 -29.05
C GLN A 239 -12.97 -2.31 -27.53
N GLN A 240 -13.00 -3.54 -26.98
CA GLN A 240 -12.81 -3.78 -25.56
C GLN A 240 -11.38 -3.46 -25.10
N VAL A 241 -10.37 -3.76 -25.93
CA VAL A 241 -8.98 -3.34 -25.66
C VAL A 241 -8.87 -1.81 -25.62
N ASP A 242 -9.54 -1.10 -26.54
CA ASP A 242 -9.51 0.35 -26.55
C ASP A 242 -10.21 0.94 -25.31
N GLN A 243 -11.29 0.32 -24.82
CA GLN A 243 -11.94 0.68 -23.55
C GLN A 243 -11.03 0.43 -22.34
N LEU A 244 -10.29 -0.68 -22.32
CA LEU A 244 -9.28 -0.97 -21.30
C LEU A 244 -8.20 0.11 -21.28
N VAL A 245 -7.67 0.48 -22.45
CA VAL A 245 -6.68 1.55 -22.59
C VAL A 245 -7.26 2.89 -22.13
N ASP A 246 -8.50 3.22 -22.47
CA ASP A 246 -9.18 4.43 -22.00
C ASP A 246 -9.20 4.49 -20.46
N GLN A 247 -9.59 3.41 -19.79
CA GLN A 247 -9.62 3.36 -18.32
C GLN A 247 -8.22 3.41 -17.72
N PHE A 248 -7.24 2.77 -18.36
CA PHE A 248 -5.85 2.79 -17.90
C PHE A 248 -5.26 4.21 -17.97
N MET A 249 -5.47 4.90 -19.08
CA MET A 249 -5.03 6.29 -19.26
C MET A 249 -5.77 7.24 -18.32
N LYS A 250 -7.07 7.02 -18.09
CA LYS A 250 -7.82 7.72 -17.06
C LYS A 250 -7.23 7.50 -15.67
N GLY A 251 -6.78 6.29 -15.35
CA GLY A 251 -6.09 6.00 -14.09
C GLY A 251 -4.77 6.72 -13.91
N ILE A 252 -3.96 6.81 -14.97
CA ILE A 252 -2.72 7.60 -14.94
C ILE A 252 -3.03 9.07 -14.63
N GLU A 253 -4.02 9.66 -15.30
CA GLU A 253 -4.41 11.05 -15.03
C GLU A 253 -5.01 11.22 -13.63
N TRP A 254 -5.82 10.28 -13.15
CA TRP A 254 -6.33 10.29 -11.78
C TRP A 254 -5.19 10.32 -10.76
N VAL A 255 -4.17 9.46 -10.94
CA VAL A 255 -3.01 9.40 -10.05
C VAL A 255 -2.21 10.70 -10.11
N MET A 256 -1.95 11.22 -11.31
CA MET A 256 -1.26 12.51 -11.46
C MET A 256 -2.01 13.63 -10.73
N LEU A 257 -3.32 13.77 -10.98
CA LEU A 257 -4.13 14.77 -10.29
C LEU A 257 -4.15 14.56 -8.77
N TYR A 258 -4.25 13.32 -8.30
CA TYR A 258 -4.20 12.99 -6.88
C TYR A 258 -2.96 13.56 -6.20
N TYR A 259 -1.77 13.34 -6.78
CA TYR A 259 -0.51 13.82 -6.19
C TYR A 259 -0.33 15.34 -6.32
N TYR A 260 -0.77 15.96 -7.41
CA TYR A 260 -0.50 17.37 -7.69
C TYR A 260 -1.63 18.33 -7.28
N ARG A 261 -2.87 17.85 -7.17
CA ARG A 261 -4.09 18.66 -6.96
C ARG A 261 -5.06 18.06 -5.93
N GLY A 262 -4.71 16.94 -5.31
CA GLY A 262 -5.62 16.20 -4.43
C GLY A 262 -6.60 15.32 -5.21
N VAL A 263 -7.48 14.62 -4.48
CA VAL A 263 -8.39 13.61 -5.03
C VAL A 263 -9.26 14.21 -6.15
N PRO A 264 -9.15 13.73 -7.41
CA PRO A 264 -9.98 14.26 -8.50
C PRO A 264 -11.36 13.59 -8.56
N SER A 265 -11.50 12.38 -8.02
CA SER A 265 -12.76 11.62 -7.97
C SER A 265 -12.70 10.55 -6.88
N TRP A 266 -13.59 10.61 -5.90
CA TRP A 266 -13.74 9.58 -4.85
C TRP A 266 -14.37 8.29 -5.38
N GLU A 267 -15.16 8.37 -6.46
CA GLU A 267 -15.96 7.26 -6.96
C GLU A 267 -15.28 6.46 -8.08
N TRP A 268 -14.20 7.00 -8.67
CA TRP A 268 -13.56 6.37 -9.82
C TRP A 268 -12.57 5.32 -9.34
N PHE A 269 -12.57 4.16 -9.99
CA PHE A 269 -11.60 3.10 -9.82
C PHE A 269 -11.24 2.50 -11.19
N TYR A 270 -10.11 1.81 -11.25
CA TYR A 270 -9.71 1.05 -12.43
C TYR A 270 -10.43 -0.31 -12.46
N PRO A 271 -11.33 -0.59 -13.42
CA PRO A 271 -12.26 -1.72 -13.36
C PRO A 271 -11.69 -3.04 -13.93
N TYR A 272 -10.37 -3.24 -13.83
CA TYR A 272 -9.69 -4.45 -14.29
C TYR A 272 -8.59 -4.83 -13.30
N HIS A 273 -8.29 -6.12 -13.18
CA HIS A 273 -7.17 -6.59 -12.33
C HIS A 273 -5.80 -6.47 -13.01
N TYR A 274 -5.78 -6.27 -14.33
CA TYR A 274 -4.57 -6.27 -15.16
C TYR A 274 -4.48 -5.04 -16.06
N SER A 275 -3.27 -4.67 -16.47
CA SER A 275 -2.99 -3.54 -17.36
C SER A 275 -3.03 -3.94 -18.85
N PRO A 276 -3.30 -3.00 -19.77
CA PRO A 276 -3.05 -3.23 -21.19
C PRO A 276 -1.55 -3.33 -21.51
N PHE A 277 -1.22 -3.86 -22.68
CA PHE A 277 0.15 -3.81 -23.20
C PHE A 277 0.54 -2.38 -23.60
N ALA A 278 1.81 -2.01 -23.38
CA ALA A 278 2.36 -0.73 -23.81
C ALA A 278 2.17 -0.46 -25.31
N SER A 279 2.22 -1.50 -26.15
CA SER A 279 1.98 -1.37 -27.60
C SER A 279 0.55 -0.97 -27.96
N ASP A 280 -0.43 -1.19 -27.08
CA ASP A 280 -1.79 -0.67 -27.26
C ASP A 280 -1.94 0.77 -26.74
N ILE A 281 -1.10 1.17 -25.79
CA ILE A 281 -1.07 2.54 -25.24
C ILE A 281 -0.45 3.53 -26.23
N ILE A 282 0.59 3.11 -27.00
CA ILE A 282 1.27 4.01 -27.96
C ILE A 282 0.31 4.61 -28.98
N ASN A 283 -0.75 3.88 -29.34
CA ASN A 283 -1.76 4.33 -30.30
C ASN A 283 -2.93 5.07 -29.65
N TYR A 284 -2.82 5.44 -28.37
CA TYR A 284 -3.87 6.13 -27.66
C TYR A 284 -4.03 7.57 -28.16
N ALA A 285 -5.18 7.86 -28.77
CA ALA A 285 -5.58 9.22 -29.05
C ALA A 285 -6.06 9.88 -27.75
N ARG A 286 -5.36 10.93 -27.30
CA ARG A 286 -5.68 11.63 -26.06
C ARG A 286 -7.13 12.11 -26.07
N LYS A 287 -7.92 11.62 -25.11
CA LYS A 287 -9.29 12.09 -24.86
C LYS A 287 -9.28 13.12 -23.76
N LYS A 288 -10.28 14.02 -23.78
CA LYS A 288 -10.54 14.87 -22.62
C LYS A 288 -11.11 13.98 -21.52
N ILE A 289 -10.44 13.96 -20.37
CA ILE A 289 -10.87 13.22 -19.19
C ILE A 289 -11.40 14.24 -18.19
N ASP A 290 -12.69 14.14 -17.90
CA ASP A 290 -13.34 14.91 -16.85
C ASP A 290 -13.66 13.98 -15.67
N PHE A 291 -13.20 14.37 -14.48
CA PHE A 291 -13.53 13.67 -13.24
C PHE A 291 -14.67 14.39 -12.52
N ARG A 292 -15.58 13.60 -11.94
CA ARG A 292 -16.56 14.10 -10.98
C ARG A 292 -15.98 13.86 -9.59
N ILE A 293 -15.85 14.91 -8.79
CA ILE A 293 -15.23 14.78 -7.46
C ILE A 293 -15.95 13.73 -6.60
N GLY A 294 -17.29 13.68 -6.66
CA GLY A 294 -18.08 12.78 -5.81
C GLY A 294 -17.88 13.07 -4.33
N GLN A 295 -18.22 12.10 -3.49
CA GLN A 295 -17.99 12.14 -2.05
C GLN A 295 -17.37 10.83 -1.58
N PRO A 296 -16.53 10.84 -0.52
CA PRO A 296 -16.08 9.61 0.11
C PRO A 296 -17.28 8.83 0.66
N LEU A 297 -17.10 7.52 0.81
CA LEU A 297 -18.05 6.70 1.56
C LEU A 297 -18.07 7.11 3.02
N SER A 298 -19.22 6.93 3.69
CA SER A 298 -19.25 7.04 5.14
C SER A 298 -18.34 5.98 5.78
N PRO A 299 -17.82 6.20 7.00
CA PRO A 299 -17.03 5.19 7.70
C PRO A 299 -17.66 3.79 7.72
N ILE A 300 -18.97 3.67 7.92
CA ILE A 300 -19.70 2.40 7.93
C ILE A 300 -19.83 1.83 6.51
N GLU A 301 -20.19 2.64 5.52
CA GLU A 301 -20.25 2.21 4.11
C GLU A 301 -18.90 1.68 3.63
N GLN A 302 -17.81 2.37 3.97
CA GLN A 302 -16.45 1.96 3.65
C GLN A 302 -16.07 0.65 4.34
N LEU A 303 -16.43 0.48 5.62
CA LEU A 303 -16.20 -0.79 6.31
C LEU A 303 -16.94 -1.93 5.60
N ILE A 304 -18.20 -1.75 5.23
CA ILE A 304 -18.95 -2.79 4.49
C ILE A 304 -18.23 -3.12 3.18
N ALA A 305 -17.79 -2.12 2.41
CA ALA A 305 -17.13 -2.31 1.12
C ALA A 305 -15.76 -3.01 1.17
N VAL A 306 -14.99 -2.84 2.27
CA VAL A 306 -13.59 -3.32 2.37
C VAL A 306 -13.47 -4.62 3.16
N LEU A 307 -14.39 -4.88 4.08
CA LEU A 307 -14.28 -5.99 5.00
C LEU A 307 -14.62 -7.33 4.32
N PRO A 308 -13.73 -8.36 4.41
CA PRO A 308 -14.07 -9.71 3.96
C PRO A 308 -15.28 -10.32 4.69
N PRO A 309 -15.98 -11.31 4.12
CA PRO A 309 -17.19 -11.90 4.69
C PRO A 309 -17.00 -12.67 6.02
N HIS A 310 -15.79 -12.76 6.57
CA HIS A 310 -15.47 -13.62 7.73
C HIS A 310 -15.62 -12.96 9.10
N PHE A 311 -16.15 -11.74 9.18
CA PHE A 311 -16.44 -11.15 10.48
C PHE A 311 -17.61 -11.89 11.13
N LYS A 312 -17.34 -12.52 12.28
CA LYS A 312 -18.41 -13.10 13.10
C LYS A 312 -19.37 -11.96 13.48
N PRO A 313 -20.69 -12.09 13.28
CA PRO A 313 -21.66 -11.05 13.66
C PRO A 313 -21.54 -10.61 15.13
N THR A 314 -21.09 -11.54 16.00
CA THR A 314 -20.89 -11.33 17.44
C THR A 314 -19.53 -10.73 17.82
N LYS A 315 -18.59 -10.60 16.88
CA LYS A 315 -17.28 -9.93 17.03
C LYS A 315 -17.00 -8.99 15.86
N SER A 316 -18.06 -8.43 15.28
CA SER A 316 -17.93 -7.55 14.14
C SER A 316 -17.47 -6.18 14.61
N ILE A 317 -16.55 -5.57 13.86
CA ILE A 317 -16.21 -4.15 14.03
C ILE A 317 -17.30 -3.24 13.45
N LEU A 318 -18.24 -3.81 12.69
CA LEU A 318 -19.41 -3.10 12.20
C LEU A 318 -20.45 -2.86 13.33
N PRO A 319 -21.23 -1.77 13.23
CA PRO A 319 -22.40 -1.52 14.07
C PRO A 319 -23.34 -2.73 14.22
N LYS A 320 -24.05 -2.82 15.36
CA LYS A 320 -25.08 -3.86 15.52
C LYS A 320 -26.28 -3.61 14.59
N SER A 321 -26.57 -2.34 14.32
CA SER A 321 -27.61 -1.89 13.39
C SER A 321 -27.41 -2.41 11.96
N THR A 322 -26.17 -2.67 11.52
CA THR A 322 -25.88 -3.21 10.18
C THR A 322 -25.93 -4.74 10.09
N ILE A 323 -26.36 -5.46 11.14
CA ILE A 323 -26.39 -6.94 11.15
C ILE A 323 -27.27 -7.51 10.03
N GLY A 324 -28.32 -6.81 9.62
CA GLY A 324 -29.16 -7.20 8.50
C GLY A 324 -28.38 -7.28 7.18
N ILE A 325 -27.51 -6.30 6.92
CA ILE A 325 -26.63 -6.28 5.75
C ILE A 325 -25.60 -7.41 5.84
N VAL A 326 -24.98 -7.60 7.01
CA VAL A 326 -24.02 -8.70 7.24
C VAL A 326 -24.68 -10.06 6.96
N ASN A 327 -25.92 -10.28 7.42
CA ASN A 327 -26.65 -11.51 7.15
C ASN A 327 -26.94 -11.70 5.65
N LYS A 328 -27.23 -10.61 4.91
CA LYS A 328 -27.39 -10.67 3.45
C LYS A 328 -26.07 -11.05 2.76
N ILE A 329 -24.95 -10.44 3.16
CA ILE A 329 -23.60 -10.77 2.66
C ILE A 329 -23.27 -12.25 2.90
N LEU A 330 -23.55 -12.76 4.10
CA LEU A 330 -23.29 -14.15 4.47
C LEU A 330 -24.24 -15.15 3.78
N ASN A 331 -25.42 -14.68 3.35
CA ASN A 331 -26.38 -15.50 2.64
C ASN A 331 -26.11 -15.47 1.13
N GLN A 332 -25.54 -16.56 0.62
CA GLN A 332 -25.09 -16.75 -0.78
C GLN A 332 -26.19 -16.65 -1.86
N GLN A 333 -27.42 -16.27 -1.50
CA GLN A 333 -28.54 -16.09 -2.42
C GLN A 333 -28.89 -14.61 -2.66
N THR A 334 -28.23 -13.67 -1.97
CA THR A 334 -28.50 -12.25 -2.19
C THR A 334 -27.60 -11.67 -3.28
N PRO A 335 -28.06 -10.68 -4.07
CA PRO A 335 -27.19 -10.06 -5.07
C PRO A 335 -25.94 -9.41 -4.46
N LEU A 336 -26.04 -8.89 -3.23
CA LEU A 336 -24.89 -8.33 -2.49
C LEU A 336 -23.84 -9.40 -2.15
N SER A 337 -24.23 -10.64 -1.87
CA SER A 337 -23.29 -11.72 -1.53
C SER A 337 -22.31 -12.07 -2.66
N LEU A 338 -22.65 -11.75 -3.91
CA LEU A 338 -21.78 -11.98 -5.07
C LEU A 338 -20.46 -11.22 -4.99
N PHE A 339 -20.45 -10.07 -4.30
CA PHE A 339 -19.27 -9.23 -4.11
C PHE A 339 -18.38 -9.67 -2.93
N TYR A 340 -18.83 -10.64 -2.15
CA TYR A 340 -18.13 -11.14 -0.95
C TYR A 340 -17.92 -12.65 -1.02
N PRO A 341 -17.11 -13.12 -1.99
CA PRO A 341 -16.83 -14.55 -2.12
C PRO A 341 -16.16 -15.10 -0.87
N HIS A 342 -16.46 -16.36 -0.57
CA HIS A 342 -15.74 -17.07 0.48
C HIS A 342 -14.24 -17.20 0.09
N PRO A 343 -13.26 -17.00 0.98
CA PRO A 343 -11.83 -17.06 0.67
C PRO A 343 -11.40 -18.36 -0.01
N ASN A 344 -12.01 -19.49 0.36
CA ASN A 344 -11.74 -20.79 -0.28
C ASN A 344 -12.19 -20.88 -1.75
N VAL A 345 -13.00 -19.94 -2.24
CA VAL A 345 -13.44 -19.88 -3.65
C VAL A 345 -12.84 -18.71 -4.41
N VAL A 346 -12.05 -17.84 -3.74
CA VAL A 346 -11.37 -16.74 -4.42
C VAL A 346 -10.24 -17.31 -5.26
N GLU A 347 -10.28 -17.03 -6.56
CA GLU A 347 -9.20 -17.39 -7.47
C GLU A 347 -8.00 -16.45 -7.27
N ILE A 348 -6.80 -17.02 -7.30
CA ILE A 348 -5.54 -16.29 -7.11
C ILE A 348 -4.63 -16.61 -8.28
N ASP A 349 -4.28 -15.59 -9.07
CA ASP A 349 -3.28 -15.71 -10.13
C ASP A 349 -1.87 -15.46 -9.56
N PRO A 350 -0.97 -16.47 -9.58
CA PRO A 350 0.41 -16.30 -9.11
C PRO A 350 1.24 -15.28 -9.90
N GLY A 351 0.83 -14.92 -11.12
CA GLY A 351 1.63 -14.11 -12.03
C GLY A 351 2.99 -14.75 -12.37
N ASP A 352 3.90 -13.95 -12.92
CA ASP A 352 5.23 -14.40 -13.37
C ASP A 352 6.22 -14.64 -12.20
N GLU A 353 6.04 -13.92 -11.08
CA GLU A 353 6.96 -13.98 -9.94
C GLU A 353 6.55 -15.00 -8.86
N GLY A 354 5.27 -15.39 -8.78
CA GLY A 354 4.77 -16.27 -7.73
C GLY A 354 5.25 -17.72 -7.81
N LEU A 355 5.83 -18.14 -8.93
CA LEU A 355 6.22 -19.52 -9.23
C LEU A 355 7.74 -19.80 -9.18
N ARG A 356 8.55 -18.87 -8.65
CA ARG A 356 10.01 -19.11 -8.57
C ARG A 356 10.35 -20.22 -7.56
N LYS A 357 10.70 -21.40 -8.05
CA LYS A 357 11.48 -22.40 -7.30
C LYS A 357 12.81 -21.75 -6.90
N THR A 358 13.09 -21.61 -5.60
CA THR A 358 14.44 -21.29 -5.16
C THR A 358 15.34 -22.48 -5.50
N LYS A 359 16.28 -22.31 -6.46
CA LYS A 359 17.28 -23.33 -6.81
C LYS A 359 18.28 -23.65 -5.68
N ARG A 360 18.24 -22.92 -4.57
CA ARG A 360 19.06 -23.21 -3.39
C ARG A 360 18.26 -24.10 -2.45
N ASP A 361 18.48 -25.40 -2.59
CA ASP A 361 18.45 -26.44 -1.54
C ASP A 361 18.02 -27.77 -2.15
N SER A 362 18.93 -28.37 -2.93
CA SER A 362 18.80 -29.72 -3.49
C SER A 362 18.71 -30.84 -2.45
N HIS A 363 18.76 -30.53 -1.15
CA HIS A 363 18.76 -31.51 -0.06
C HIS A 363 17.60 -31.38 0.92
N HIS A 364 16.66 -30.45 0.70
CA HIS A 364 15.42 -30.37 1.46
C HIS A 364 14.26 -30.33 0.45
N ARG A 365 13.29 -31.24 0.59
CA ARG A 365 12.04 -31.28 -0.20
C ARG A 365 11.61 -29.86 -0.59
N SER A 366 11.71 -29.55 -1.89
CA SER A 366 11.30 -28.30 -2.55
C SER A 366 10.08 -27.68 -1.88
N LYS A 367 10.28 -26.72 -0.97
CA LYS A 367 9.19 -25.90 -0.44
C LYS A 367 8.99 -24.73 -1.40
N MET A 368 7.94 -24.82 -2.21
CA MET A 368 7.34 -23.66 -2.87
C MET A 368 7.01 -22.62 -1.79
N HIS A 369 7.72 -21.50 -1.77
CA HIS A 369 7.32 -20.34 -0.99
C HIS A 369 6.45 -19.46 -1.89
N TYR A 370 5.14 -19.50 -1.67
CA TYR A 370 4.19 -18.61 -2.33
C TYR A 370 4.38 -17.20 -1.81
N HIS A 371 4.73 -16.26 -2.69
CA HIS A 371 4.72 -14.83 -2.37
C HIS A 371 3.29 -14.29 -2.54
N TYR A 372 2.37 -14.67 -1.66
CA TYR A 372 0.95 -14.27 -1.74
C TYR A 372 0.75 -12.75 -1.90
N ALA A 373 1.62 -11.93 -1.33
CA ALA A 373 1.59 -10.47 -1.48
C ALA A 373 1.88 -9.94 -2.89
N ARG A 374 2.36 -10.79 -3.81
CA ARG A 374 2.68 -10.45 -5.21
C ARG A 374 1.74 -11.11 -6.22
N MET A 375 0.77 -11.89 -5.74
CA MET A 375 -0.22 -12.57 -6.56
C MET A 375 -1.43 -11.64 -6.78
N VAL A 376 -2.19 -11.88 -7.85
CA VAL A 376 -3.41 -11.13 -8.13
C VAL A 376 -4.60 -11.88 -7.54
N MET A 377 -5.29 -11.25 -6.58
CA MET A 377 -6.54 -11.77 -6.03
C MET A 377 -7.69 -11.36 -6.93
N LEU A 378 -8.36 -12.33 -7.55
CA LEU A 378 -9.47 -12.09 -8.47
C LEU A 378 -10.78 -11.92 -7.70
N LEU A 379 -10.88 -10.78 -7.00
CA LEU A 379 -12.09 -10.39 -6.30
C LEU A 379 -13.06 -9.66 -7.26
N PRO A 380 -14.37 -9.91 -7.15
CA PRO A 380 -15.36 -9.08 -7.82
C PRO A 380 -15.29 -7.65 -7.27
N PHE A 381 -15.44 -6.66 -8.15
CA PHE A 381 -15.50 -5.26 -7.74
C PHE A 381 -16.85 -4.97 -7.09
N VAL A 382 -16.82 -4.44 -5.87
CA VAL A 382 -18.01 -4.16 -5.07
C VAL A 382 -18.88 -3.09 -5.73
N ASP A 383 -20.18 -3.37 -5.86
CA ASP A 383 -21.16 -2.36 -6.23
C ASP A 383 -21.49 -1.47 -5.01
N VAL A 384 -20.87 -0.31 -4.98
CA VAL A 384 -21.05 0.70 -3.93
C VAL A 384 -22.48 1.24 -3.88
N GLN A 385 -23.18 1.32 -5.02
CA GLN A 385 -24.54 1.85 -5.04
C GLN A 385 -25.49 0.91 -4.30
N GLN A 386 -25.29 -0.40 -4.47
CA GLN A 386 -26.06 -1.39 -3.73
C GLN A 386 -25.84 -1.29 -2.22
N ILE A 387 -24.63 -1.00 -1.75
CA ILE A 387 -24.35 -0.78 -0.32
C ILE A 387 -25.10 0.45 0.18
N LYS A 388 -25.04 1.57 -0.56
CA LYS A 388 -25.76 2.80 -0.20
C LYS A 388 -27.27 2.57 -0.11
N ASP A 389 -27.84 1.80 -1.03
CA ASP A 389 -29.27 1.49 -1.02
C ASP A 389 -29.68 0.59 0.15
N GLU A 390 -28.84 -0.37 0.53
CA GLU A 390 -29.03 -1.18 1.73
C GLU A 390 -28.93 -0.35 3.01
N MET A 391 -27.98 0.59 3.07
CA MET A 391 -27.78 1.49 4.21
C MET A 391 -28.96 2.42 4.49
N LYS A 392 -29.75 2.79 3.47
CA LYS A 392 -30.98 3.59 3.65
C LYS A 392 -32.00 2.93 4.59
N ASN A 393 -31.98 1.61 4.71
CA ASN A 393 -32.89 0.85 5.58
C ASN A 393 -32.33 0.62 6.99
N VAL A 394 -31.12 1.09 7.28
CA VAL A 394 -30.45 0.90 8.57
C VAL A 394 -30.74 2.07 9.49
N VAL A 395 -31.27 1.78 10.68
CA VAL A 395 -31.46 2.77 11.74
C VAL A 395 -30.26 2.70 12.70
N LEU A 396 -29.36 3.69 12.57
CA LEU A 396 -28.21 3.86 13.45
C LEU A 396 -28.62 4.45 14.80
N SER A 397 -27.96 4.03 15.89
CA SER A 397 -28.06 4.74 17.18
C SER A 397 -27.42 6.13 17.10
N GLU A 398 -27.69 7.01 18.07
CA GLU A 398 -27.11 8.36 18.08
C GLU A 398 -25.57 8.35 18.13
N ASP A 399 -24.97 7.44 18.91
CA ASP A 399 -23.51 7.29 18.95
C ASP A 399 -22.97 6.70 17.64
N GLU A 400 -23.73 5.82 16.99
CA GLU A 400 -23.37 5.27 15.68
C GLU A 400 -23.42 6.33 14.58
N LYS A 401 -24.40 7.24 14.61
CA LYS A 401 -24.47 8.40 13.70
C LYS A 401 -23.29 9.33 13.91
N LYS A 402 -22.93 9.64 15.16
CA LYS A 402 -21.79 10.53 15.49
C LYS A 402 -20.43 10.00 15.03
N ARG A 403 -20.26 8.69 14.92
CA ARG A 403 -19.01 8.08 14.39
C ARG A 403 -19.05 7.84 12.88
N ASP A 404 -20.21 7.94 12.26
CA ASP A 404 -20.39 7.73 10.80
C ASP A 404 -20.35 9.05 10.02
N VAL A 405 -19.62 10.03 10.54
CA VAL A 405 -19.39 11.33 9.90
C VAL A 405 -17.90 11.55 9.74
N VAL A 406 -17.52 12.23 8.65
CA VAL A 406 -16.15 12.69 8.45
C VAL A 406 -15.95 13.96 9.29
N ASP A 407 -15.05 13.91 10.26
CA ASP A 407 -14.73 15.05 11.12
C ASP A 407 -13.66 15.97 10.49
N THR A 408 -13.49 17.12 11.11
CA THR A 408 -12.54 18.19 10.79
C THR A 408 -11.21 17.99 11.52
N VAL A 409 -10.14 18.54 10.95
CA VAL A 409 -8.80 18.48 11.56
C VAL A 409 -8.75 19.47 12.72
N LYS A 410 -8.52 18.97 13.93
CA LYS A 410 -8.42 19.79 15.15
C LYS A 410 -6.96 20.12 15.45
N TYR A 411 -6.66 21.39 15.59
CA TYR A 411 -5.34 21.90 15.95
C TYR A 411 -5.29 22.24 17.43
N TYR A 412 -4.30 21.69 18.13
CA TYR A 412 -4.07 21.95 19.53
C TYR A 412 -2.73 22.66 19.72
N ARG A 413 -2.68 23.62 20.65
CA ARG A 413 -1.43 24.28 21.03
C ARG A 413 -1.31 24.40 22.54
N TYR A 414 -0.06 24.46 23.00
CA TYR A 414 0.25 24.77 24.39
C TYR A 414 0.03 26.27 24.66
N ASN A 415 -0.65 26.59 25.76
CA ASN A 415 -0.85 27.93 26.26
C ASN A 415 -0.49 27.97 27.75
N LYS A 416 0.66 28.58 28.07
CA LYS A 416 1.18 28.68 29.44
C LYS A 416 0.27 29.46 30.40
N ASP A 417 -0.56 30.35 29.86
CA ASP A 417 -1.42 31.24 30.64
C ASP A 417 -2.82 30.62 30.83
N LEU A 418 -3.05 29.43 30.27
CA LEU A 418 -4.30 28.69 30.35
C LEU A 418 -4.15 27.50 31.30
N ASP A 419 -5.07 27.38 32.24
CA ASP A 419 -5.29 26.15 33.02
C ASP A 419 -6.74 25.72 32.88
N GLN A 420 -6.99 24.67 32.09
CA GLN A 420 -8.31 24.09 31.91
C GLN A 420 -8.72 23.15 33.07
N GLY A 421 -7.89 23.04 34.11
CA GLY A 421 -8.05 22.09 35.20
C GLY A 421 -7.73 20.67 34.77
N THR A 422 -8.39 19.69 35.39
CA THR A 422 -8.14 18.26 35.14
C THR A 422 -8.82 17.78 33.85
N TYR A 423 -8.03 17.41 32.85
CA TYR A 423 -8.52 16.67 31.69
C TYR A 423 -8.60 15.18 32.03
N ARG A 424 -9.82 14.65 32.10
CA ARG A 424 -10.05 13.24 32.44
C ARG A 424 -9.66 12.33 31.28
N SER A 425 -8.87 11.31 31.59
CA SER A 425 -8.50 10.29 30.62
C SER A 425 -9.74 9.50 30.19
N THR A 426 -9.89 9.32 28.88
CA THR A 426 -10.93 8.46 28.29
C THR A 426 -10.53 6.98 28.26
N VAL A 427 -9.27 6.66 28.63
CA VAL A 427 -8.73 5.31 28.68
C VAL A 427 -8.20 5.00 30.07
N SER A 428 -8.64 3.87 30.65
CA SER A 428 -8.32 3.49 32.03
C SER A 428 -6.83 3.26 32.33
N VAL A 429 -6.00 3.15 31.30
CA VAL A 429 -4.56 2.90 31.41
C VAL A 429 -3.76 4.20 31.56
N LEU A 430 -4.31 5.34 31.11
CA LEU A 430 -3.64 6.63 31.21
C LEU A 430 -4.22 7.44 32.38
N PRO A 431 -3.38 8.10 33.19
CA PRO A 431 -3.86 8.97 34.25
C PRO A 431 -4.52 10.22 33.67
N ASP A 432 -5.35 10.86 34.49
CA ASP A 432 -5.87 12.19 34.20
C ASP A 432 -4.72 13.20 34.07
N VAL A 433 -4.88 14.18 33.17
CA VAL A 433 -3.92 15.26 33.00
C VAL A 433 -4.35 16.41 33.91
N GLU A 434 -3.66 16.55 35.03
CA GLU A 434 -3.83 17.69 35.93
C GLU A 434 -3.23 18.96 35.31
N ASN A 435 -3.87 20.09 35.58
CA ASN A 435 -3.48 21.41 35.08
C ASN A 435 -3.28 21.40 33.55
N CYS A 436 -4.33 21.13 32.78
CA CYS A 436 -4.22 21.01 31.33
C CYS A 436 -4.03 22.40 30.68
N HIS A 437 -2.85 22.62 30.11
CA HIS A 437 -2.47 23.87 29.41
C HIS A 437 -2.64 23.78 27.89
N THR A 438 -3.44 22.83 27.38
CA THR A 438 -3.62 22.63 25.94
C THR A 438 -4.96 23.22 25.51
N GLU A 439 -4.96 24.11 24.53
CA GLU A 439 -6.19 24.65 23.94
C GLU A 439 -6.43 24.14 22.52
N LEU A 440 -7.70 23.97 22.18
CA LEU A 440 -8.14 23.85 20.79
C LEU A 440 -7.95 25.22 20.13
N TYR A 441 -6.99 25.29 19.21
CA TYR A 441 -6.61 26.52 18.52
C TYR A 441 -7.50 26.78 17.30
N PHE A 442 -7.81 25.73 16.54
CA PHE A 442 -8.58 25.81 15.30
C PHE A 442 -9.24 24.45 15.00
N GLN A 443 -10.42 24.47 14.38
CA GLN A 443 -11.18 23.30 13.94
C GLN A 443 -11.66 23.49 12.50
#